data_AF-A0A7C1JRN2-F1
#
_entry.id   AF-A0A7C1JRN2-F1
#
_cell.length_a   1.000
_cell.length_b   1.000
_cell.length_c   1.000
_cell.angle_alpha   90.00
_cell.angle_beta   90.00
_cell.angle_gamma   90.00
#
_symmetry.space_group_name_H-M   'P 1'
#
loop_
_entity.id
_entity.type
_entity.pdbx_description
1 polymer ?
#
loop_
_entity_poly.entity_id
_entity_poly.type
_entity_poly.pdbx_seq_one_letter_code
_entity_poly.pdbx_strand_id
1 'polypeptide(L)'
;RKHFALVAAAVSFLTALIGYYAPATVMPREITTAQAVLRDNFWLFVHVFTITASYGAGALAWGLSNIALGYYLFGRYQLKHSTSPPRGGQAEQADSPARAASQAEQRSHAAPVEPPQICATLAQYAYASMKVAVLLLAAGIILGALWADKAWGRFWGWDAKEVWSLITLLAYLAILHARYIGWCGNFGLAVTAVLGFTSIIMAWYGVNHVLGSGLHSYGEGAGGQWEVTIAVAANWVFVALAALRYSIQMAPQPSE
;
A
#
# COMPACT_ATOMS: atom_id res chain seq x y z
N ARG A 1 -14.21 -10.33 -19.92
CA ARG A 1 -14.63 -9.03 -20.51
C ARG A 1 -16.02 -8.60 -20.02
N LYS A 2 -17.07 -9.43 -20.12
CA LYS A 2 -18.43 -9.09 -19.64
C LYS A 2 -18.50 -8.79 -18.12
N HIS A 3 -17.84 -9.59 -17.29
CA HIS A 3 -17.80 -9.36 -15.83
C HIS A 3 -17.10 -8.06 -15.44
N PHE A 4 -16.02 -7.69 -16.14
CA PHE A 4 -15.31 -6.44 -15.91
C PHE A 4 -16.19 -5.22 -16.24
N ALA A 5 -16.90 -5.26 -17.38
CA ALA A 5 -17.83 -4.19 -17.75
C ALA A 5 -19.00 -4.07 -16.76
N LEU A 6 -19.49 -5.19 -16.23
CA LEU A 6 -20.59 -5.22 -15.28
C LEU A 6 -20.17 -4.67 -13.91
N VAL A 7 -18.97 -5.03 -13.43
CA VAL A 7 -18.39 -4.47 -12.20
C VAL A 7 -18.11 -2.97 -12.37
N ALA A 8 -17.52 -2.56 -13.49
CA ALA A 8 -17.27 -1.15 -13.77
C ALA A 8 -18.58 -0.33 -13.80
N ALA A 9 -19.63 -0.85 -14.46
CA ALA A 9 -20.93 -0.21 -14.50
C ALA A 9 -21.59 -0.13 -13.12
N ALA A 10 -21.50 -1.19 -12.31
CA ALA A 10 -22.03 -1.21 -10.95
C ALA A 10 -21.30 -0.19 -10.05
N VAL A 11 -19.97 -0.12 -10.16
CA VAL A 11 -19.16 0.87 -9.42
C VAL A 11 -19.51 2.28 -9.88
N SER A 12 -19.57 2.56 -11.19
CA SER A 12 -19.95 3.87 -11.70
C SER A 12 -21.35 4.29 -11.28
N PHE A 13 -22.31 3.36 -11.27
CA PHE A 13 -23.67 3.60 -10.82
C PHE A 13 -23.72 3.92 -9.32
N LEU A 14 -23.01 3.15 -8.49
CA LEU A 14 -22.93 3.40 -7.05
C LEU A 14 -22.26 4.74 -6.74
N THR A 15 -21.19 5.10 -7.45
CA THR A 15 -20.52 6.40 -7.30
C THR A 15 -21.45 7.55 -7.69
N ALA A 16 -22.22 7.40 -8.78
CA ALA A 16 -23.20 8.40 -9.19
C ALA A 16 -24.37 8.53 -8.19
N LEU A 17 -24.83 7.40 -7.64
CA LEU A 17 -25.89 7.37 -6.63
C LEU A 17 -25.45 8.06 -5.33
N ILE A 18 -24.23 7.77 -4.88
CA ILE A 18 -23.63 8.43 -3.71
C ILE A 18 -23.51 9.94 -3.97
N GLY A 19 -23.07 10.35 -5.17
CA GLY A 19 -23.00 11.76 -5.54
C GLY A 19 -24.36 12.47 -5.57
N TYR A 20 -25.42 11.78 -6.01
CA TYR A 20 -26.77 12.34 -6.06
C TYR A 20 -27.39 12.56 -4.67
N TYR A 21 -27.16 11.62 -3.75
CA TYR A 21 -27.67 11.71 -2.38
C TYR A 21 -26.70 12.36 -1.40
N ALA A 22 -25.51 12.77 -1.86
CA ALA A 22 -24.55 13.46 -1.03
C ALA A 22 -25.15 14.78 -0.51
N PRO A 23 -25.15 15.02 0.81
CA PRO A 23 -25.66 16.26 1.37
C PRO A 23 -24.88 17.46 0.85
N ALA A 24 -25.51 18.65 0.78
CA ALA A 24 -24.92 19.88 0.25
C ALA A 24 -23.69 20.38 1.01
N THR A 25 -23.38 19.76 2.15
CA THR A 25 -22.12 19.93 2.91
C THR A 25 -20.93 19.23 2.24
N VAL A 26 -21.17 18.24 1.39
CA VAL A 26 -20.17 17.46 0.65
C VAL A 26 -20.02 17.98 -0.79
N MET A 27 -21.10 18.47 -1.40
CA MET A 27 -21.08 19.20 -2.67
C MET A 27 -21.87 20.51 -2.57
N PRO A 28 -21.18 21.66 -2.35
CA PRO A 28 -21.81 22.97 -2.45
C PRO A 28 -22.39 23.16 -3.86
N ARG A 29 -23.64 23.60 -3.96
CA ARG A 29 -24.30 23.87 -5.26
C ARG A 29 -23.86 25.19 -5.89
N GLU A 30 -23.07 25.98 -5.17
CA GLU A 30 -22.42 27.19 -5.67
C GLU A 30 -20.93 26.93 -5.87
N ILE A 31 -20.45 27.20 -7.09
CA ILE A 31 -19.03 27.13 -7.42
C ILE A 31 -18.42 28.47 -7.00
N THR A 32 -17.96 28.58 -5.75
CA THR A 32 -17.20 29.75 -5.30
C THR A 32 -15.84 29.79 -6.00
N THR A 33 -15.32 31.01 -6.18
CA THR A 33 -14.15 31.38 -7.00
C THR A 33 -13.05 30.34 -7.04
N ALA A 34 -12.86 29.76 -8.23
CA ALA A 34 -11.64 29.04 -8.58
C ALA A 34 -10.43 29.94 -8.29
N GLN A 35 -9.57 29.52 -7.37
CA GLN A 35 -8.29 30.18 -7.10
C GLN A 35 -7.51 30.30 -8.43
N ALA A 36 -6.72 31.37 -8.60
CA ALA A 36 -6.03 31.73 -9.86
C ALA A 36 -5.27 30.56 -10.53
N VAL A 37 -4.86 29.59 -9.72
CA VAL A 37 -4.33 28.24 -10.01
C VAL A 37 -5.12 27.43 -11.06
N LEU A 38 -6.45 27.54 -11.13
CA LEU A 38 -7.32 26.78 -12.05
C LEU A 38 -7.50 27.41 -13.45
N ARG A 39 -6.87 28.56 -13.73
CA ARG A 39 -6.95 29.21 -15.06
C ARG A 39 -6.07 28.56 -16.13
N ASP A 40 -5.02 27.85 -15.74
CA ASP A 40 -4.09 27.19 -16.67
C ASP A 40 -4.34 25.68 -16.76
N ASN A 41 -4.93 25.24 -17.88
CA ASN A 41 -5.16 23.81 -18.17
C ASN A 41 -3.87 22.98 -18.17
N PHE A 42 -2.71 23.60 -18.48
CA PHE A 42 -1.44 22.90 -18.56
C PHE A 42 -0.95 22.38 -17.20
N TRP A 43 -0.86 23.27 -16.19
CA TRP A 43 -0.34 22.88 -14.88
C TRP A 43 -1.31 21.99 -14.12
N LEU A 44 -2.60 22.30 -14.22
CA LEU A 44 -3.64 21.43 -13.68
C LEU A 44 -3.51 20.03 -14.28
N PHE A 45 -3.36 19.91 -15.60
CA PHE A 45 -3.19 18.61 -16.23
C PHE A 45 -1.88 17.95 -15.81
N VAL A 46 -0.72 18.56 -16.05
CA VAL A 46 0.57 17.87 -15.89
C VAL A 46 0.89 17.57 -14.41
N HIS A 47 0.70 18.51 -13.49
CA HIS A 47 1.00 18.29 -12.08
C HIS A 47 -0.05 17.40 -11.40
N VAL A 48 -1.34 17.76 -11.48
CA VAL A 48 -2.39 17.04 -10.75
C VAL A 48 -2.58 15.64 -11.29
N PHE A 49 -2.50 15.43 -12.61
CA PHE A 49 -2.56 14.09 -13.17
C PHE A 49 -1.39 13.23 -12.69
N THR A 50 -0.17 13.78 -12.67
CA THR A 50 1.02 13.05 -12.21
C THR A 50 0.90 12.66 -10.73
N ILE A 51 0.50 13.58 -9.86
CA ILE A 51 0.28 13.29 -8.43
C ILE A 51 -0.87 12.31 -8.22
N THR A 52 -1.98 12.45 -8.95
CA THR A 52 -3.12 11.53 -8.84
C THR A 52 -2.75 10.12 -9.32
N ALA A 53 -1.97 10.02 -10.40
CA ALA A 53 -1.44 8.74 -10.89
C ALA A 53 -0.48 8.09 -9.87
N SER A 54 0.35 8.90 -9.19
CA SER A 54 1.17 8.43 -8.06
C SER A 54 0.32 7.84 -6.94
N TYR A 55 -0.72 8.56 -6.50
CA TYR A 55 -1.64 8.07 -5.46
C TYR A 55 -2.35 6.80 -5.89
N GLY A 56 -2.73 6.68 -7.18
CA GLY A 56 -3.28 5.46 -7.74
C GLY A 56 -2.31 4.27 -7.65
N ALA A 57 -1.04 4.47 -7.97
CA ALA A 57 0.00 3.43 -7.80
C ALA A 57 0.26 3.10 -6.32
N GLY A 58 0.20 4.09 -5.43
CA GLY A 58 0.26 3.88 -3.98
C GLY A 58 -0.94 3.08 -3.45
N ALA A 59 -2.15 3.39 -3.94
CA ALA A 59 -3.38 2.70 -3.59
C ALA A 59 -3.40 1.25 -4.11
N LEU A 60 -2.84 1.01 -5.31
CA LEU A 60 -2.66 -0.34 -5.83
C LEU A 60 -1.71 -1.15 -4.94
N ALA A 61 -0.58 -0.57 -4.52
CA ALA A 61 0.32 -1.21 -3.57
C ALA A 61 -0.40 -1.54 -2.25
N TRP A 62 -1.13 -0.57 -1.69
CA TRP A 62 -1.94 -0.75 -0.48
C TRP A 62 -2.96 -1.89 -0.62
N GLY A 63 -3.70 -1.94 -1.73
CA GLY A 63 -4.70 -2.98 -1.98
C GLY A 63 -4.06 -4.38 -2.07
N LEU A 64 -2.98 -4.51 -2.84
CA LEU A 64 -2.23 -5.77 -2.96
C LEU A 64 -1.66 -6.23 -1.61
N SER A 65 -1.15 -5.30 -0.81
CA SER A 65 -0.63 -5.58 0.52
C SER A 65 -1.72 -5.99 1.51
N ASN A 66 -2.92 -5.41 1.45
CA ASN A 66 -4.05 -5.86 2.26
C ASN A 66 -4.50 -7.28 1.89
N ILE A 67 -4.51 -7.62 0.60
CA ILE A 67 -4.78 -8.99 0.15
C ILE A 67 -3.71 -9.94 0.67
N ALA A 68 -2.43 -9.56 0.59
CA ALA A 68 -1.32 -10.36 1.12
C ALA A 68 -1.45 -10.58 2.63
N LEU A 69 -1.76 -9.52 3.40
CA LEU A 69 -2.01 -9.61 4.84
C LEU A 69 -3.23 -10.47 5.16
N GLY A 70 -4.25 -10.50 4.31
CA GLY A 70 -5.37 -11.44 4.42
C GLY A 70 -4.92 -12.90 4.32
N TYR A 71 -3.99 -13.20 3.40
CA TYR A 71 -3.38 -14.53 3.32
C TYR A 71 -2.48 -14.85 4.52
N TYR A 72 -1.78 -13.87 5.09
CA TYR A 72 -1.07 -14.06 6.36
C TYR A 72 -2.03 -14.30 7.54
N LEU A 73 -3.18 -13.62 7.56
CA LEU A 73 -4.14 -13.70 8.65
C LEU A 73 -5.05 -14.94 8.59
N PHE A 74 -5.34 -15.49 7.42
CA PHE A 74 -6.27 -16.63 7.28
C PHE A 74 -5.67 -17.83 6.56
N GLY A 75 -4.53 -17.67 5.90
CA GLY A 75 -3.89 -18.72 5.10
C GLY A 75 -3.36 -19.88 5.93
N ARG A 76 -3.21 -21.02 5.24
CA ARG A 76 -2.53 -22.20 5.76
C ARG A 76 -1.04 -22.05 5.52
N TYR A 77 -0.27 -22.20 6.58
CA TYR A 77 1.18 -22.21 6.52
C TYR A 77 1.64 -23.63 6.15
N GLN A 78 2.59 -23.74 5.23
CA GLN A 78 3.04 -25.03 4.69
C GLN A 78 4.45 -25.34 5.20
N LEU A 79 4.72 -26.61 5.48
CA LEU A 79 6.07 -27.07 5.79
C LEU A 79 6.89 -27.14 4.49
N LYS A 80 8.05 -26.49 4.46
CA LYS A 80 8.95 -26.53 3.31
C LYS A 80 9.42 -27.97 3.05
N HIS A 81 8.89 -28.61 2.01
CA HIS A 81 9.40 -29.90 1.56
C HIS A 81 10.72 -29.67 0.82
N SER A 82 11.84 -30.10 1.43
CA SER A 82 13.15 -30.08 0.78
C SER A 82 13.18 -31.08 -0.37
N THR A 83 12.73 -30.68 -1.56
CA THR A 83 12.97 -31.42 -2.80
C THR A 83 14.41 -31.22 -3.24
N SER A 84 15.35 -31.85 -2.52
CA SER A 84 16.65 -32.16 -3.10
C SER A 84 16.46 -33.40 -3.97
N PRO A 85 16.71 -33.37 -5.30
CA PRO A 85 16.81 -34.60 -6.06
C PRO A 85 17.90 -35.46 -5.40
N PRO A 86 17.78 -36.80 -5.40
CA PRO A 86 18.90 -37.63 -4.99
C PRO A 86 20.07 -37.25 -5.89
N ARG A 87 21.14 -36.69 -5.29
CA ARG A 87 22.41 -36.52 -5.99
C ARG A 87 22.79 -37.91 -6.49
N GLY A 88 22.79 -38.10 -7.81
CA GLY A 88 23.12 -39.37 -8.45
C GLY A 88 24.42 -39.91 -7.86
N GLY A 89 24.32 -41.00 -7.10
CA GLY A 89 25.43 -41.57 -6.35
C GLY A 89 25.06 -42.26 -5.03
N GLN A 90 23.85 -42.07 -4.49
CA GLN A 90 23.42 -42.70 -3.22
C GLN A 90 22.22 -43.68 -3.35
N ALA A 91 21.82 -44.05 -4.57
CA ALA A 91 20.69 -44.95 -4.79
C ALA A 91 20.98 -46.44 -4.45
N GLU A 92 22.20 -46.78 -4.02
CA GLU A 92 22.64 -48.18 -3.88
C GLU A 92 22.69 -48.70 -2.44
N GLN A 93 22.30 -47.90 -1.46
CA GLN A 93 22.04 -48.36 -0.09
C GLN A 93 20.57 -48.12 0.23
N ALA A 94 19.73 -49.10 -0.11
CA ALA A 94 18.39 -49.21 0.41
C ALA A 94 18.47 -49.48 1.92
N ASP A 95 18.66 -48.41 2.69
CA ASP A 95 18.47 -48.41 4.13
C ASP A 95 17.01 -48.82 4.41
N SER A 96 16.81 -49.69 5.40
CA SER A 96 15.53 -50.34 5.69
C SER A 96 14.36 -49.34 5.65
N PRO A 97 13.17 -49.70 5.11
CA PRO A 97 12.04 -48.77 4.94
C PRO A 97 11.64 -48.05 6.25
N ALA A 98 11.89 -48.66 7.41
CA ALA A 98 11.72 -48.06 8.73
C ALA A 98 12.64 -46.85 9.00
N ARG A 99 13.90 -46.88 8.55
CA ARG A 99 14.84 -45.74 8.68
C ARG A 99 14.51 -44.62 7.72
N ALA A 100 14.07 -44.95 6.50
CA ALA A 100 13.58 -43.95 5.56
C ALA A 100 12.34 -43.23 6.12
N ALA A 101 11.42 -43.97 6.75
CA ALA A 101 10.25 -43.41 7.42
C ALA A 101 10.64 -42.53 8.62
N SER A 102 11.52 -42.99 9.51
CA SER A 102 11.96 -42.20 10.67
C SER A 102 12.73 -40.93 10.26
N GLN A 103 13.55 -40.99 9.22
CA GLN A 103 14.24 -39.82 8.68
C GLN A 103 13.29 -38.86 7.97
N ALA A 104 12.25 -39.37 7.28
CA ALA A 104 11.21 -38.53 6.68
C ALA A 104 10.38 -37.81 7.76
N GLU A 105 10.06 -38.51 8.85
CA GLU A 105 9.33 -37.97 10.00
C GLU A 105 10.15 -36.92 10.78
N GLN A 106 11.44 -37.18 11.01
CA GLN A 106 12.37 -36.20 11.60
C GLN A 106 12.60 -34.98 10.70
N ARG A 107 12.71 -35.17 9.37
CA ARG A 107 12.81 -34.07 8.41
C ARG A 107 11.53 -33.23 8.33
N SER A 108 10.36 -33.85 8.53
CA SER A 108 9.08 -33.15 8.61
C SER A 108 9.00 -32.25 9.85
N HIS A 109 9.43 -32.76 11.01
CA HIS A 109 9.47 -31.98 12.26
C HIS A 109 10.49 -30.84 12.22
N ALA A 110 11.59 -31.00 11.48
CA ALA A 110 12.63 -29.99 11.33
C ALA A 110 12.40 -29.01 10.15
N ALA A 111 11.34 -29.18 9.35
CA ALA A 111 11.11 -28.36 8.16
C ALA A 111 10.63 -26.94 8.54
N PRO A 112 11.25 -25.88 8.01
CA PRO A 112 10.78 -24.51 8.23
C PRO A 112 9.34 -24.33 7.75
N VAL A 113 8.52 -23.66 8.55
CA VAL A 113 7.17 -23.25 8.17
C VAL A 113 7.27 -22.04 7.23
N GLU A 114 6.68 -22.13 6.04
CA GLU A 114 6.63 -21.05 5.07
C GLU A 114 5.20 -20.49 4.90
N PRO A 115 5.05 -19.17 4.76
CA PRO A 115 3.75 -18.56 4.45
C PRO A 115 3.31 -18.91 3.01
N PRO A 116 2.02 -18.71 2.67
CA PRO A 116 1.50 -18.98 1.33
C PRO A 116 2.34 -18.33 0.21
N GLN A 117 2.67 -19.08 -0.84
CA GLN A 117 3.51 -18.60 -1.95
C GLN A 117 2.92 -17.35 -2.65
N ILE A 118 1.59 -17.23 -2.68
CA ILE A 118 0.90 -16.06 -3.23
C ILE A 118 1.32 -14.75 -2.55
N CYS A 119 1.70 -14.77 -1.27
CA CYS A 119 2.19 -13.59 -0.56
C CYS A 119 3.48 -13.06 -1.17
N ALA A 120 4.36 -13.93 -1.66
CA ALA A 120 5.59 -13.51 -2.32
C ALA A 120 5.30 -12.81 -3.66
N THR A 121 4.39 -13.36 -4.45
CA THR A 121 3.95 -12.76 -5.72
C THR A 121 3.26 -11.40 -5.50
N LEU A 122 2.34 -11.32 -4.53
CA LEU A 122 1.67 -10.07 -4.17
C LEU A 122 2.67 -9.01 -3.68
N ALA A 123 3.66 -9.41 -2.87
CA ALA A 123 4.72 -8.52 -2.41
C ALA A 123 5.58 -7.99 -3.59
N GLN A 124 5.85 -8.79 -4.62
CA GLN A 124 6.58 -8.34 -5.82
C GLN A 124 5.78 -7.28 -6.60
N TYR A 125 4.49 -7.51 -6.81
CA TYR A 125 3.62 -6.52 -7.49
C TYR A 125 3.44 -5.25 -6.66
N ALA A 126 3.27 -5.36 -5.34
CA ALA A 126 3.22 -4.21 -4.44
C ALA A 126 4.52 -3.40 -4.51
N TYR A 127 5.68 -4.07 -4.47
CA TYR A 127 7.00 -3.42 -4.61
C TYR A 127 7.13 -2.67 -5.94
N ALA A 128 6.72 -3.28 -7.04
CA ALA A 128 6.75 -2.65 -8.36
C ALA A 128 5.83 -1.42 -8.41
N SER A 129 4.63 -1.53 -7.86
CA SER A 129 3.67 -0.42 -7.78
C SER A 129 4.20 0.74 -6.92
N MET A 130 4.88 0.44 -5.81
CA MET A 130 5.51 1.47 -4.97
C MET A 130 6.63 2.23 -5.70
N LYS A 131 7.43 1.56 -6.54
CA LYS A 131 8.45 2.23 -7.37
C LYS A 131 7.80 3.23 -8.31
N VAL A 132 6.70 2.84 -8.97
CA VAL A 132 5.93 3.73 -9.85
C VAL A 132 5.36 4.91 -9.04
N ALA A 133 4.79 4.64 -7.87
CA ALA A 133 4.27 5.68 -6.97
C ALA A 133 5.36 6.71 -6.62
N VAL A 134 6.55 6.25 -6.22
CA VAL A 134 7.69 7.13 -5.88
C VAL A 134 8.17 7.95 -7.06
N LEU A 135 8.33 7.34 -8.24
CA LEU A 135 8.78 8.04 -9.44
C LEU A 135 7.80 9.17 -9.81
N LEU A 136 6.50 8.87 -9.82
CA LEU A 136 5.47 9.85 -10.12
C LEU A 136 5.31 10.89 -9.00
N LEU A 137 5.50 10.49 -7.73
CA LEU A 137 5.42 11.42 -6.60
C LEU A 137 6.56 12.44 -6.67
N ALA A 138 7.79 11.99 -6.91
CA ALA A 138 8.95 12.86 -7.06
C ALA A 138 8.78 13.81 -8.25
N ALA A 139 8.37 13.29 -9.41
CA ALA A 139 8.06 14.12 -10.57
C ALA A 139 6.94 15.13 -10.26
N GLY A 140 5.89 14.70 -9.58
CA GLY A 140 4.77 15.55 -9.18
C GLY A 140 5.19 16.66 -8.22
N ILE A 141 6.09 16.40 -7.26
CA ILE A 141 6.64 17.42 -6.35
C ILE A 141 7.45 18.46 -7.14
N ILE A 142 8.30 18.02 -8.07
CA ILE A 142 9.08 18.94 -8.93
C ILE A 142 8.13 19.80 -9.79
N LEU A 143 7.15 19.19 -10.45
CA LEU A 143 6.13 19.90 -11.24
C LEU A 143 5.30 20.86 -10.37
N GLY A 144 5.03 20.48 -9.12
CA GLY A 144 4.34 21.32 -8.15
C GLY A 144 5.15 22.55 -7.78
N ALA A 145 6.46 22.39 -7.53
CA ALA A 145 7.36 23.50 -7.23
C ALA A 145 7.44 24.51 -8.40
N LEU A 146 7.53 24.02 -9.65
CA LEU A 146 7.52 24.88 -10.84
C LEU A 146 6.18 25.62 -10.99
N TRP A 147 5.07 24.96 -10.67
CA TRP A 147 3.76 25.58 -10.69
C TRP A 147 3.60 26.64 -9.59
N ALA A 148 4.10 26.37 -8.39
CA ALA A 148 4.10 27.30 -7.27
C ALA A 148 4.88 28.59 -7.59
N ASP A 149 6.01 28.48 -8.30
CA ASP A 149 6.77 29.66 -8.74
C ASP A 149 5.96 30.53 -9.69
N LYS A 150 5.27 29.91 -10.65
CA LYS A 150 4.39 30.62 -11.58
C LYS A 150 3.16 31.24 -10.88
N ALA A 151 2.60 30.56 -9.88
CA ALA A 151 1.38 30.99 -9.22
C ALA A 151 1.62 32.04 -8.12
N TRP A 152 2.71 31.92 -7.38
CA TRP A 152 2.97 32.69 -6.15
C TRP A 152 4.37 33.31 -6.06
N GLY A 153 5.21 33.16 -7.10
CA GLY A 153 6.56 33.73 -7.16
C GLY A 153 7.58 33.04 -6.24
N ARG A 154 7.31 31.80 -5.81
CA ARG A 154 8.26 30.98 -5.03
C ARG A 154 8.09 29.48 -5.33
N PHE A 155 9.18 28.73 -5.31
CA PHE A 155 9.16 27.27 -5.53
C PHE A 155 8.67 26.44 -4.34
N TRP A 156 8.73 26.98 -3.12
CA TRP A 156 8.39 26.29 -1.87
C TRP A 156 8.06 27.30 -0.77
N GLY A 157 7.06 27.02 0.05
CA GLY A 157 6.55 27.81 1.17
C GLY A 157 6.45 27.10 2.52
N TRP A 158 6.87 25.82 2.65
CA TRP A 158 6.81 25.03 3.90
C TRP A 158 5.39 24.88 4.49
N ASP A 159 4.35 25.04 3.68
CA ASP A 159 2.99 24.78 4.13
C ASP A 159 2.72 23.28 4.27
N ALA A 160 1.61 22.93 4.93
CA ALA A 160 1.29 21.56 5.24
C ALA A 160 1.27 20.63 4.01
N LYS A 161 0.83 21.09 2.82
CA LYS A 161 0.81 20.22 1.63
C LYS A 161 2.20 19.92 1.13
N GLU A 162 3.04 20.94 1.04
CA GLU A 162 4.41 20.81 0.60
C GLU A 162 5.19 19.89 1.56
N VAL A 163 5.09 20.15 2.88
CA VAL A 163 5.75 19.33 3.90
C VAL A 163 5.29 17.87 3.86
N TRP A 164 3.98 17.61 3.78
CA TRP A 164 3.47 16.24 3.74
C TRP A 164 3.79 15.52 2.43
N SER A 165 3.91 16.23 1.30
CA SER A 165 4.39 15.65 0.05
C SER A 165 5.84 15.14 0.19
N LEU A 166 6.70 15.91 0.85
CA LEU A 166 8.08 15.53 1.14
C LEU A 166 8.15 14.36 2.14
N ILE A 167 7.38 14.42 3.23
CA ILE A 167 7.30 13.31 4.20
C ILE A 167 6.87 12.02 3.52
N THR A 168 5.85 12.08 2.65
CA THR A 168 5.35 10.92 1.90
C THR A 168 6.44 10.36 0.98
N LEU A 169 7.16 11.22 0.25
CA LEU A 169 8.26 10.79 -0.62
C LEU A 169 9.37 10.09 0.19
N LEU A 170 9.79 10.69 1.30
CA LEU A 170 10.83 10.13 2.17
C LEU A 170 10.39 8.82 2.81
N ALA A 171 9.13 8.72 3.25
CA ALA A 171 8.57 7.49 3.82
C ALA A 171 8.62 6.34 2.80
N TYR A 172 8.15 6.58 1.57
CA TYR A 172 8.21 5.53 0.53
C TYR A 172 9.65 5.18 0.12
N LEU A 173 10.56 6.17 0.04
CA LEU A 173 11.97 5.90 -0.23
C LEU A 173 12.61 5.05 0.87
N ALA A 174 12.31 5.33 2.14
CA ALA A 174 12.79 4.54 3.27
C ALA A 174 12.30 3.09 3.18
N ILE A 175 11.03 2.86 2.81
CA ILE A 175 10.49 1.51 2.63
C ILE A 175 11.18 0.78 1.47
N LEU A 176 11.33 1.43 0.32
CA LEU A 176 12.02 0.83 -0.84
C LEU A 176 13.49 0.53 -0.52
N HIS A 177 14.17 1.42 0.21
CA HIS A 177 15.55 1.24 0.64
C HIS A 177 15.68 0.07 1.62
N ALA A 178 14.81 0.00 2.63
CA ALA A 178 14.76 -1.11 3.57
C ALA A 178 14.54 -2.47 2.87
N ARG A 179 13.75 -2.50 1.80
CA ARG A 179 13.58 -3.69 0.96
C ARG A 179 14.84 -4.02 0.17
N TYR A 180 15.51 -3.02 -0.41
CA TYR A 180 16.73 -3.20 -1.21
C TYR A 180 17.89 -3.79 -0.39
N ILE A 181 18.09 -3.31 0.84
CA ILE A 181 19.15 -3.80 1.75
C ILE A 181 18.78 -5.09 2.49
N GLY A 182 17.59 -5.65 2.23
CA GLY A 182 17.14 -6.91 2.83
C GLY A 182 16.56 -6.81 4.24
N TRP A 183 16.36 -5.62 4.79
CA TRP A 183 15.73 -5.42 6.11
C TRP A 183 14.24 -5.72 6.11
N CYS A 184 13.59 -5.62 4.94
CA CYS A 184 12.15 -5.81 4.80
C CYS A 184 11.84 -7.08 3.99
N GLY A 185 11.44 -8.16 4.67
CA GLY A 185 10.89 -9.38 4.05
C GLY A 185 9.53 -9.15 3.38
N ASN A 186 8.93 -10.21 2.81
CA ASN A 186 7.63 -10.07 2.10
C ASN A 186 6.51 -9.60 3.03
N PHE A 187 6.48 -10.12 4.26
CA PHE A 187 5.54 -9.69 5.29
C PHE A 187 5.77 -8.22 5.68
N GLY A 188 7.02 -7.85 5.99
CA GLY A 188 7.38 -6.48 6.35
C GLY A 188 7.04 -5.47 5.26
N LEU A 189 7.24 -5.85 3.99
CA LEU A 189 6.87 -5.00 2.85
C LEU A 189 5.35 -4.79 2.78
N ALA A 190 4.55 -5.83 3.03
CA ALA A 190 3.09 -5.71 3.04
C ALA A 190 2.61 -4.78 4.18
N VAL A 191 3.20 -4.91 5.38
CA VAL A 191 2.90 -4.01 6.52
C VAL A 191 3.29 -2.57 6.19
N THR A 192 4.53 -2.35 5.75
CA THR A 192 5.06 -1.01 5.50
C THR A 192 4.40 -0.34 4.31
N ALA A 193 3.94 -1.07 3.29
CA ALA A 193 3.14 -0.51 2.19
C ALA A 193 1.79 0.03 2.69
N VAL A 194 1.15 -0.66 3.66
CA VAL A 194 -0.10 -0.18 4.27
C VAL A 194 0.16 1.10 5.08
N LEU A 195 1.21 1.12 5.90
CA LEU A 195 1.59 2.30 6.67
C LEU A 195 2.04 3.45 5.76
N GLY A 196 2.76 3.16 4.68
CA GLY A 196 3.15 4.13 3.66
C GLY A 196 1.94 4.82 3.05
N PHE A 197 0.89 4.06 2.72
CA PHE A 197 -0.33 4.63 2.17
C PHE A 197 -1.04 5.61 3.11
N THR A 198 -0.89 5.46 4.44
CA THR A 198 -1.44 6.47 5.37
C THR A 198 -0.77 7.84 5.25
N SER A 199 0.49 7.90 4.80
CA SER A 199 1.14 9.19 4.48
C SER A 199 0.51 9.86 3.26
N ILE A 200 0.12 9.08 2.23
CA ILE A 200 -0.65 9.58 1.08
C ILE A 200 -2.02 10.08 1.52
N ILE A 201 -2.74 9.33 2.37
CA ILE A 201 -4.03 9.77 2.93
C ILE A 201 -3.84 11.08 3.69
N MET A 202 -2.76 11.23 4.45
CA MET A 202 -2.48 12.48 5.16
C MET A 202 -2.20 13.65 4.20
N ALA A 203 -1.37 13.45 3.17
CA ALA A 203 -1.03 14.47 2.19
C ALA A 203 -2.25 14.92 1.35
N TRP A 204 -3.16 14.00 1.04
CA TRP A 204 -4.35 14.28 0.24
C TRP A 204 -5.56 14.68 1.09
N TYR A 205 -6.01 13.84 2.01
CA TYR A 205 -7.19 14.09 2.85
C TYR A 205 -6.84 14.93 4.08
N GLY A 206 -5.80 14.53 4.81
CA GLY A 206 -5.44 15.13 6.10
C GLY A 206 -5.12 16.62 5.99
N VAL A 207 -4.31 17.04 5.03
CA VAL A 207 -3.99 18.46 4.85
C VAL A 207 -5.24 19.27 4.45
N ASN A 208 -6.09 18.72 3.59
CA ASN A 208 -7.27 19.43 3.07
C ASN A 208 -8.42 19.55 4.09
N HIS A 209 -8.56 18.59 5.02
CA HIS A 209 -9.73 18.50 5.91
C HIS A 209 -9.40 18.52 7.41
N VAL A 210 -8.19 18.13 7.81
CA VAL A 210 -7.80 17.99 9.23
C VAL A 210 -6.88 19.12 9.69
N LEU A 211 -5.92 19.53 8.84
CA LEU A 211 -4.94 20.55 9.23
C LEU A 211 -5.34 21.98 8.89
N GLY A 212 -6.38 22.20 8.06
CA GLY A 212 -7.04 23.49 7.83
C GLY A 212 -6.09 24.68 7.60
N SER A 213 -4.90 24.47 7.04
CA SER A 213 -3.87 25.51 6.99
C SER A 213 -3.08 25.49 5.70
N GLY A 214 -2.89 26.69 5.14
CA GLY A 214 -2.11 26.94 3.92
C GLY A 214 -2.96 27.27 2.70
N LEU A 215 -2.32 27.89 1.69
CA LEU A 215 -2.92 28.29 0.41
C LEU A 215 -3.44 27.11 -0.44
N HIS A 216 -3.19 25.88 0.01
CA HIS A 216 -3.50 24.64 -0.66
C HIS A 216 -4.68 23.88 -0.05
N SER A 217 -5.29 24.38 1.04
CA SER A 217 -6.48 23.78 1.63
C SER A 217 -7.71 24.25 0.86
N TYR A 218 -8.42 23.31 0.23
CA TYR A 218 -9.62 23.61 -0.58
C TYR A 218 -10.90 23.04 0.04
N GLY A 219 -10.83 22.47 1.26
CA GLY A 219 -11.89 21.62 1.83
C GLY A 219 -12.10 21.76 3.33
N GLU A 220 -11.90 22.95 3.91
CA GLU A 220 -12.24 23.18 5.32
C GLU A 220 -13.72 22.86 5.60
N GLY A 221 -13.98 21.99 6.59
CA GLY A 221 -15.32 21.74 7.12
C GLY A 221 -16.20 20.73 6.38
N ALA A 222 -15.72 20.08 5.31
CA ALA A 222 -16.47 19.00 4.66
C ALA A 222 -16.37 17.70 5.48
N GLY A 223 -17.52 17.14 5.89
CA GLY A 223 -17.64 15.91 6.68
C GLY A 223 -16.94 14.69 6.05
N GLY A 224 -16.65 13.66 6.85
CA GLY A 224 -15.89 12.48 6.42
C GLY A 224 -14.71 12.12 7.32
N GLN A 225 -14.34 12.97 8.28
CA GLN A 225 -13.13 12.78 9.08
C GLN A 225 -13.21 11.52 9.91
N TRP A 226 -14.38 11.28 10.53
CA TRP A 226 -14.60 10.11 11.37
C TRP A 226 -14.54 8.82 10.55
N GLU A 227 -15.07 8.85 9.33
CA GLU A 227 -15.07 7.74 8.39
C GLU A 227 -13.65 7.39 7.95
N VAL A 228 -12.85 8.39 7.57
CA VAL A 228 -11.45 8.17 7.18
C VAL A 228 -10.61 7.71 8.37
N THR A 229 -10.77 8.35 9.54
CA THR A 229 -10.03 7.97 10.75
C THR A 229 -10.39 6.54 11.19
N ILE A 230 -11.68 6.16 11.18
CA ILE A 230 -12.10 4.78 11.47
C ILE A 230 -11.53 3.82 10.44
N ALA A 231 -11.59 4.13 9.15
CA ALA A 231 -11.09 3.25 8.10
C ALA A 231 -9.58 2.99 8.24
N VAL A 232 -8.80 4.04 8.52
CA VAL A 232 -7.36 3.93 8.78
C VAL A 232 -7.10 3.12 10.06
N ALA A 233 -7.81 3.43 11.15
CA ALA A 233 -7.66 2.71 12.41
C ALA A 233 -8.01 1.22 12.28
N ALA A 234 -9.12 0.91 11.60
CA ALA A 234 -9.53 -0.46 11.30
C ALA A 234 -8.47 -1.19 10.46
N ASN A 235 -7.87 -0.51 9.49
CA ASN A 235 -6.80 -1.10 8.69
C ASN A 235 -5.54 -1.39 9.53
N TRP A 236 -5.18 -0.51 10.46
CA TRP A 236 -4.07 -0.76 11.40
C TRP A 236 -4.36 -1.91 12.36
N VAL A 237 -5.59 -2.02 12.87
CA VAL A 237 -6.00 -3.17 13.69
C VAL A 237 -5.88 -4.47 12.88
N PHE A 238 -6.32 -4.47 11.62
CA PHE A 238 -6.17 -5.62 10.72
C PHE A 238 -4.69 -6.01 10.51
N VAL A 239 -3.82 -5.02 10.29
CA VAL A 239 -2.36 -5.23 10.18
C VAL A 239 -1.80 -5.83 11.48
N ALA A 240 -2.21 -5.31 12.64
CA ALA A 240 -1.75 -5.80 13.94
C ALA A 240 -2.18 -7.25 14.19
N LEU A 241 -3.41 -7.62 13.83
CA LEU A 241 -3.89 -9.00 13.92
C LEU A 241 -3.09 -9.94 13.00
N ALA A 242 -2.80 -9.50 11.77
CA ALA A 242 -1.98 -10.26 10.83
C ALA A 242 -0.53 -10.44 11.36
N ALA A 243 0.04 -9.40 11.97
CA ALA A 243 1.37 -9.44 12.58
C ALA A 243 1.43 -10.36 13.79
N LEU A 244 0.42 -10.29 14.68
CA LEU A 244 0.32 -11.19 15.82
C LEU A 244 0.26 -12.64 15.36
N ARG A 245 -0.64 -12.96 14.42
CA ARG A 245 -0.76 -14.31 13.87
C ARG A 245 0.56 -14.78 13.24
N TYR A 246 1.17 -13.95 12.39
CA TYR A 246 2.45 -14.26 11.75
C TYR A 246 3.55 -14.56 12.79
N SER A 247 3.63 -13.78 13.87
CA SER A 247 4.62 -14.00 14.93
C SER A 247 4.43 -15.33 15.66
N ILE A 248 3.18 -15.75 15.89
CA ILE A 248 2.85 -17.04 16.53
C ILE A 248 3.26 -18.21 15.63
N GLN A 249 3.03 -18.13 14.32
CA GLN A 249 3.42 -19.22 13.39
C GLN A 249 4.92 -19.30 13.14
N MET A 250 5.65 -18.19 13.25
CA MET A 250 7.08 -18.15 13.02
C MET A 250 7.90 -18.35 14.30
N ALA A 251 7.24 -18.51 15.46
CA ALA A 251 7.92 -18.81 16.71
C ALA A 251 8.61 -20.18 16.64
N PRO A 252 9.86 -20.31 17.14
CA PRO A 252 10.54 -21.60 17.22
C PRO A 252 9.71 -22.59 18.03
N GLN A 253 9.50 -23.81 17.49
CA GLN A 253 8.84 -24.87 18.25
C GLN A 253 9.77 -25.31 19.41
N PRO A 254 9.26 -25.48 20.64
CA PRO A 254 10.06 -26.02 21.73
C PRO A 254 10.54 -27.43 21.36
N SER A 255 11.84 -27.69 21.55
CA SER A 255 12.38 -29.04 21.41
C SER A 255 11.84 -29.91 22.55
N GLU A 256 11.00 -30.89 22.23
CA GLU A 256 10.66 -32.00 23.13
C GLU A 256 11.84 -32.95 23.31
#